data_AF-A0A7Y2J8Y6-F1
#
_entry.id   AF-A0A7Y2J8Y6-F1
#
_cell.length_a   1.000
_cell.length_b   1.000
_cell.length_c   1.000
_cell.angle_alpha   90.00
_cell.angle_beta   90.00
_cell.angle_gamma   90.00
#
_symmetry.space_group_name_H-M   'P 1'
#
loop_
_entity.id
_entity.type
_entity.pdbx_description
1 polymer ?
#
loop_
_entity_poly.entity_id
_entity_poly.type
_entity_poly.pdbx_seq_one_letter_code
_entity_poly.pdbx_strand_id
1 'polypeptide(L)'
;YMKRLAISTEFYTSAHPNAGLPNAFGAYDQTPEQMGELIRDYLENGLINIIGGCCGTSPAHIKVVSEIAAQYQPRKLHVNSL
;
A
#
# COMPACT_ATOMS: atom_id res chain seq x y z
N TYR A 1 -0.95 -2.96 11.06
CA TYR A 1 -2.10 -3.84 10.78
C TYR A 1 -1.90 -4.73 9.56
N MET A 2 -1.42 -4.22 8.42
CA MET A 2 -1.29 -5.00 7.18
C MET A 2 -0.51 -6.31 7.34
N LYS A 3 0.64 -6.29 8.02
CA LYS A 3 1.43 -7.50 8.30
C LYS A 3 0.62 -8.60 9.01
N ARG A 4 -0.19 -8.22 10.01
CA ARG A 4 -1.05 -9.17 10.73
C ARG A 4 -2.13 -9.76 9.83
N LEU A 5 -2.78 -8.92 9.02
CA LEU A 5 -3.79 -9.37 8.07
C LEU A 5 -3.17 -10.35 7.05
N ALA A 6 -2.04 -9.99 6.46
CA ALA A 6 -1.35 -10.81 5.46
C ALA A 6 -0.92 -12.19 5.99
N ILE A 7 -0.50 -12.32 7.25
CA ILE A 7 -0.14 -13.64 7.80
C ILE A 7 -1.34 -14.48 8.26
N SER A 8 -2.52 -13.87 8.42
CA SER A 8 -3.70 -14.54 9.01
C SER A 8 -4.78 -14.87 7.98
N THR A 9 -4.52 -14.62 6.69
CA THR A 9 -5.51 -14.81 5.63
C THR A 9 -4.95 -15.61 4.46
N GLU A 10 -5.76 -16.51 3.93
CA GLU A 10 -5.51 -17.27 2.70
C GLU A 10 -5.89 -16.48 1.44
N PHE A 11 -6.55 -15.32 1.61
CA PHE A 11 -6.94 -14.48 0.49
C PHE A 11 -5.86 -13.47 0.11
N TYR A 12 -5.98 -12.96 -1.11
CA TYR A 12 -5.22 -11.80 -1.56
C TYR A 12 -5.55 -10.57 -0.72
N THR A 13 -4.55 -9.71 -0.55
CA THR A 13 -4.64 -8.50 0.27
C THR A 13 -4.50 -7.24 -0.57
N SER A 14 -5.27 -6.20 -0.25
CA SER A 14 -5.16 -4.88 -0.87
C SER A 14 -4.97 -3.80 0.18
N ALA A 15 -4.24 -2.75 -0.18
CA ALA A 15 -4.06 -1.57 0.67
C ALA A 15 -4.36 -0.29 -0.12
N HIS A 16 -5.13 0.61 0.51
CA HIS A 16 -5.48 1.92 -0.06
C HIS A 16 -5.22 3.00 1.00
N PRO A 17 -3.95 3.34 1.27
CA PRO A 17 -3.61 4.38 2.24
C PRO A 17 -4.13 5.76 1.81
N ASN A 18 -4.42 6.59 2.81
CA ASN A 18 -4.59 8.04 2.63
C ASN A 18 -3.21 8.68 2.37
N ALA A 19 -3.18 9.91 1.85
CA ALA A 19 -1.98 10.75 1.80
C ALA A 19 -1.67 11.33 3.20
N GLY A 20 -1.35 10.44 4.15
CA GLY A 20 -1.14 10.77 5.56
C GLY A 20 -2.44 10.88 6.35
N LEU A 21 -2.32 11.28 7.61
CA LEU A 21 -3.48 11.62 8.43
C LEU A 21 -3.94 13.03 8.10
N PRO A 22 -5.26 13.31 8.15
CA PRO A 22 -5.75 14.67 7.97
C PRO A 22 -5.17 15.59 9.06
N ASN A 23 -4.73 16.78 8.65
CA ASN A 23 -4.30 17.82 9.57
C ASN A 23 -5.52 18.47 10.28
N ALA A 24 -5.26 19.45 11.16
CA ALA A 24 -6.32 20.12 11.92
C ALA A 24 -7.39 20.83 11.05
N PHE A 25 -7.10 21.06 9.77
CA PHE A 25 -8.00 21.66 8.78
C PHE A 25 -8.67 20.61 7.87
N GLY A 26 -8.44 19.32 8.11
CA GLY A 26 -8.95 18.22 7.28
C GLY A 26 -8.21 18.03 5.95
N ALA A 27 -7.09 18.72 5.74
CA ALA A 27 -6.26 18.58 4.54
C ALA A 27 -5.19 17.50 4.72
N TYR A 28 -4.63 17.04 3.60
CA TYR A 28 -3.63 15.97 3.53
C TYR A 28 -2.31 16.55 3.00
N ASP A 29 -1.29 16.59 3.85
CA ASP A 29 -0.02 17.27 3.56
C ASP A 29 1.09 16.32 3.10
N GLN A 30 0.86 15.00 3.14
CA GLN A 30 1.86 14.04 2.71
C GLN A 30 2.10 14.16 1.21
N THR A 31 3.37 14.23 0.81
CA THR A 31 3.73 14.31 -0.61
C THR A 31 3.69 12.93 -1.28
N PRO A 32 3.63 12.87 -2.64
CA PRO A 32 3.75 11.61 -3.38
C PRO A 32 4.96 10.76 -2.97
N GLU A 33 6.12 11.38 -2.79
CA GLU A 33 7.38 10.70 -2.44
C GLU A 33 7.33 10.14 -1.02
N GLN A 34 6.82 10.92 -0.06
CA GLN A 34 6.65 10.47 1.32
C GLN A 34 5.68 9.29 1.42
N MET A 35 4.57 9.33 0.67
CA MET A 35 3.63 8.22 0.59
C MET A 35 4.28 6.99 -0.06
N GLY A 36 5.05 7.19 -1.12
CA GLY A 36 5.78 6.14 -1.83
C GLY A 36 6.76 5.39 -0.93
N GLU A 37 7.57 6.10 -0.15
CA GLU A 37 8.54 5.48 0.77
C GLU A 37 7.87 4.61 1.84
N LEU A 38 6.71 5.04 2.38
CA LEU A 38 5.97 4.20 3.34
C LEU A 38 5.35 2.96 2.68
N ILE A 39 5.01 3.02 1.39
CA ILE A 39 4.46 1.87 0.66
C ILE A 39 5.53 0.83 0.34
N ARG A 40 6.79 1.26 0.20
CA ARG A 40 7.93 0.37 -0.04
C ARG A 40 8.00 -0.76 0.98
N ASP A 41 7.78 -0.46 2.26
CA ASP A 41 7.74 -1.46 3.34
C ASP A 41 6.72 -2.57 3.08
N TYR A 42 5.55 -2.24 2.53
CA TYR A 42 4.51 -3.24 2.26
C TYR A 42 4.89 -4.16 1.10
N LEU A 43 5.57 -3.61 0.10
CA LEU A 43 6.01 -4.32 -1.10
C LEU A 43 7.22 -5.21 -0.81
N GLU A 44 8.22 -4.70 -0.10
CA GLU A 44 9.43 -5.44 0.31
C GLU A 44 9.10 -6.64 1.20
N ASN A 45 8.13 -6.48 2.10
CA ASN A 45 7.66 -7.56 2.96
C ASN A 45 6.64 -8.48 2.27
N GLY A 46 6.32 -8.25 0.99
CA GLY A 46 5.39 -9.08 0.22
C GLY A 46 4.00 -9.17 0.85
N LEU A 47 3.48 -8.06 1.37
CA LEU A 47 2.26 -8.05 2.19
C LEU A 47 0.97 -7.89 1.39
N ILE A 48 1.05 -7.44 0.14
CA ILE A 48 -0.09 -6.97 -0.65
C ILE A 48 -0.04 -7.47 -2.10
N ASN A 49 -1.21 -7.55 -2.71
CA ASN A 49 -1.43 -7.89 -4.12
C ASN A 49 -1.91 -6.70 -4.94
N ILE A 50 -2.64 -5.78 -4.30
CA ILE A 50 -3.16 -4.56 -4.92
C ILE A 50 -2.79 -3.38 -4.02
N ILE A 51 -2.27 -2.32 -4.62
CA ILE A 51 -2.03 -1.03 -3.96
C ILE A 51 -2.77 0.06 -4.72
N GLY A 52 -3.36 1.00 -4.00
CA GLY A 52 -3.92 2.21 -4.57
C GLY A 52 -3.92 3.35 -3.55
N GLY A 53 -4.86 4.27 -3.68
CA GLY A 53 -4.99 5.42 -2.80
C GLY A 53 -6.42 5.62 -2.28
N CYS A 54 -6.54 6.29 -1.14
CA CYS A 54 -7.81 6.71 -0.56
C CYS A 54 -7.83 8.25 -0.41
N CYS A 55 -8.22 8.79 0.73
CA CYS A 55 -8.37 10.24 0.91
C CYS A 55 -7.04 10.99 0.79
N GLY A 56 -7.08 12.18 0.18
CA GLY A 56 -5.89 13.02 -0.04
C GLY A 56 -4.98 12.58 -1.18
N THR A 57 -5.17 11.36 -1.71
CA THR A 57 -4.35 10.88 -2.83
C THR A 57 -4.74 11.56 -4.14
N SER A 58 -3.76 11.73 -5.02
CA SER A 58 -3.92 12.39 -6.31
C SER A 58 -3.25 11.58 -7.42
N PRO A 59 -3.44 11.92 -8.71
CA PRO A 59 -2.71 11.25 -9.79
C PRO A 59 -1.19 11.26 -9.63
N ALA A 60 -0.62 12.30 -9.01
CA ALA A 60 0.81 12.36 -8.71
C ALA A 60 1.23 11.30 -7.68
N HIS A 61 0.42 11.08 -6.64
CA HIS A 61 0.64 10.00 -5.68
C HIS A 61 0.58 8.64 -6.37
N ILE A 62 -0.47 8.40 -7.15
CA ILE A 62 -0.65 7.11 -7.85
C ILE A 62 0.50 6.84 -8.81
N LYS A 63 1.03 7.86 -9.50
CA LYS A 63 2.20 7.72 -10.36
C LYS A 63 3.41 7.16 -9.58
N VAL A 64 3.81 7.82 -8.49
CA VAL A 64 4.94 7.38 -7.65
C VAL A 64 4.70 5.97 -7.10
N VAL A 65 3.50 5.71 -6.57
CA VAL A 65 3.13 4.39 -6.06
C VAL A 65 3.22 3.31 -7.15
N SER A 66 2.76 3.60 -8.37
CA SER A 66 2.80 2.66 -9.48
C SER A 66 4.23 2.37 -9.95
N GLU A 67 5.08 3.39 -10.01
CA GLU A 67 6.49 3.27 -10.39
C GLU A 67 7.27 2.44 -9.38
N ILE A 68 7.03 2.62 -8.09
CA ILE A 68 7.64 1.80 -7.03
C ILE A 68 7.09 0.38 -7.11
N ALA A 69 5.76 0.20 -7.16
CA ALA A 69 5.12 -1.12 -7.18
C ALA A 69 5.57 -2.00 -8.36
N ALA A 70 5.85 -1.40 -9.53
CA ALA A 70 6.34 -2.10 -10.71
C ALA A 70 7.68 -2.83 -10.50
N GLN A 71 8.44 -2.48 -9.45
CA GLN A 71 9.74 -3.09 -9.12
C GLN A 71 9.59 -4.37 -8.26
N TYR A 72 8.39 -4.65 -7.75
CA TYR A 72 8.15 -5.73 -6.80
C TYR A 72 7.15 -6.75 -7.35
N GLN A 73 7.19 -7.96 -6.79
CA GLN A 73 6.22 -9.01 -7.10
C GLN A 73 5.05 -8.97 -6.10
N PRO A 74 3.81 -9.23 -6.55
CA PRO A 74 2.67 -9.37 -5.64
C PRO A 74 2.90 -10.47 -4.60
N ARG A 75 2.26 -10.34 -3.43
CA ARG A 75 2.25 -11.36 -2.38
C ARG A 75 1.89 -12.74 -2.95
N LYS A 76 2.73 -13.74 -2.68
CA LYS A 76 2.45 -15.15 -3.01
C LYS A 76 1.55 -15.77 -1.95
N LEU A 77 0.53 -16.48 -2.37
CA LEU A 77 -0.30 -17.27 -1.47
C LEU A 77 0.35 -18.63 -1.24
N HIS A 78 0.44 -19.05 0.01
CA HIS A 78 0.70 -20.43 0.35
C HIS A 78 -0.67 -21.11 0.47
N VAL A 79 -1.14 -21.67 -0.64
CA VAL A 79 -2.30 -22.56 -0.59
C VAL A 79 -1.79 -23.86 0.00
N ASN A 80 -2.12 -24.13 1.27
CA ASN A 80 -1.93 -25.48 1.80
C ASN A 80 -2.84 -26.40 0.98
N SER A 81 -2.23 -27.26 0.18
CA SER A 81 -2.95 -28.34 -0.50
C SER A 81 -3.55 -29.21 0.60
N LEU A 82 -4.88 -29.22 0.70
CA LEU A 82 -5.61 -30.20 1.50
C LEU A 82 -5.29 -31.61 0.99
#